data_AF-A0A4Y2KDU1-F1
#
_entry.id   AF-A0A4Y2KDU1-F1
#
_cell.length_a   1.000
_cell.length_b   1.000
_cell.length_c   1.000
_cell.angle_alpha   90.00
_cell.angle_beta   90.00
_cell.angle_gamma   90.00
#
_symmetry.space_group_name_H-M   'P 1'
#
loop_
_entity.id
_entity.type
_entity.pdbx_description
1 polymer ?
#
loop_
_entity_poly.entity_id
_entity_poly.type
_entity_poly.pdbx_seq_one_letter_code
_entity_poly.pdbx_strand_id
1 'polypeptide(L)'
;MLANFYDPYVTSDVLLLADVSESFLKVYLSLYRLIRVNFNMAVILEWQAFLRMIGVKLELLTDIDMFLFIEKGNRGGVAMISLRFSSANNPCLANYDPTSPNSYIVYWDANNLYGWAMSQQLPTHDFSWTQEDVDYMNILNDSDVGHILEVDL
;
A
#
# COMPACT_ATOMS: atom_id res chain seq x y z
N MET A 1 22.68 -6.93 -40.79
CA MET A 1 21.92 -5.68 -40.54
C MET A 1 21.40 -5.61 -39.10
N LEU A 2 20.79 -6.68 -38.54
CA LEU A 2 20.34 -6.70 -37.13
C LEU A 2 21.48 -6.64 -36.08
N ALA A 3 22.64 -7.25 -36.35
CA ALA A 3 23.77 -7.24 -35.42
C ALA A 3 24.33 -5.83 -35.12
N ASN A 4 24.19 -4.87 -36.05
CA ASN A 4 24.78 -3.53 -35.91
C ASN A 4 24.00 -2.60 -34.96
N PHE A 5 22.80 -3.00 -34.52
CA PHE A 5 21.99 -2.23 -33.56
C PHE A 5 21.98 -2.87 -32.16
N TYR A 6 22.45 -4.11 -32.02
CA TYR A 6 22.45 -4.83 -30.75
C TYR A 6 23.42 -4.20 -29.74
N ASP A 7 24.69 -4.03 -30.13
CA ASP A 7 25.71 -3.45 -29.25
C ASP A 7 25.38 -2.03 -28.76
N PRO A 8 24.93 -1.08 -29.60
CA PRO A 8 24.56 0.25 -29.11
C PRO A 8 23.28 0.24 -28.26
N TYR A 9 22.31 -0.64 -28.55
CA TYR A 9 21.11 -0.81 -27.72
C TYR A 9 21.45 -1.34 -26.33
N VAL A 10 22.22 -2.44 -26.26
CA VAL A 10 22.66 -3.04 -24.99
C VAL A 10 23.52 -2.05 -24.19
N THR A 11 24.42 -1.32 -24.87
CA THR A 11 25.23 -0.30 -24.22
C THR A 11 24.36 0.82 -23.65
N SER A 12 23.37 1.31 -24.39
CA SER A 12 22.43 2.32 -23.90
C SER A 12 21.63 1.83 -22.70
N ASP A 13 21.08 0.62 -22.75
CA ASP A 13 20.32 0.02 -21.64
C ASP A 13 21.17 -0.12 -20.37
N VAL A 14 22.42 -0.58 -20.51
CA VAL A 14 23.36 -0.72 -19.39
C VAL A 14 23.72 0.65 -18.80
N LEU A 15 24.01 1.64 -19.65
CA LEU A 15 24.37 2.98 -19.19
C LEU A 15 23.20 3.68 -18.50
N LEU A 16 21.98 3.59 -19.06
CA LEU A 16 20.78 4.15 -18.45
C LEU A 16 20.46 3.49 -17.09
N LEU A 17 20.57 2.16 -17.02
CA LEU A 17 20.37 1.45 -15.76
C LEU A 17 21.42 1.82 -14.71
N ALA A 18 22.68 1.97 -15.12
CA ALA A 18 23.78 2.37 -14.24
C ALA A 18 23.57 3.80 -13.70
N ASP A 19 23.19 4.75 -14.55
CA ASP A 19 22.93 6.14 -14.18
C ASP A 19 21.76 6.25 -13.19
N VAL A 20 20.62 5.63 -13.50
CA VAL A 20 19.46 5.60 -12.59
C VAL A 20 19.80 4.94 -11.26
N SER A 21 20.57 3.84 -11.28
CA SER A 21 20.97 3.14 -10.07
C SER A 21 21.94 3.95 -9.20
N GLU A 22 22.90 4.65 -9.81
CA GLU A 22 23.85 5.49 -9.09
C GLU A 22 23.16 6.71 -8.47
N SER A 23 22.27 7.36 -9.22
CA SER A 23 21.44 8.47 -8.72
C SER A 23 20.59 8.05 -7.53
N PHE A 24 19.90 6.91 -7.64
CA PHE A 24 19.14 6.31 -6.55
C PHE A 24 20.01 6.07 -5.31
N LEU A 25 21.18 5.44 -5.47
CA LEU A 25 22.11 5.17 -4.36
C LEU A 25 22.57 6.45 -3.65
N LYS A 26 22.91 7.50 -4.41
CA LYS A 26 23.33 8.81 -3.87
C LYS A 26 22.22 9.44 -3.02
N VAL A 27 20.98 9.39 -3.48
CA VAL A 27 19.81 9.90 -2.75
C VAL A 27 19.57 9.11 -1.45
N TYR A 28 19.55 7.78 -1.51
CA TYR A 28 19.25 6.96 -0.32
C TYR A 28 20.35 7.01 0.74
N LEU A 29 21.61 7.07 0.30
CA LEU A 29 22.73 7.23 1.21
C LEU A 29 22.70 8.59 1.91
N SER A 30 22.37 9.66 1.18
CA SER A 30 22.32 11.01 1.75
C SER A 30 21.13 11.23 2.68
N LEU A 31 19.93 10.74 2.31
CA LEU A 31 18.71 10.95 3.10
C LEU A 31 18.58 9.95 4.26
N TYR A 32 18.80 8.67 4.00
CA TYR A 32 18.46 7.61 4.95
C TYR A 32 19.67 6.90 5.54
N ARG A 33 20.89 7.22 5.06
CA ARG A 33 22.14 6.53 5.44
C ARG A 33 22.06 5.01 5.26
N LEU A 34 21.27 4.56 4.29
CA LEU A 34 21.10 3.15 3.93
C LEU A 34 21.77 2.90 2.57
N ILE A 35 22.34 1.71 2.40
CA ILE A 35 22.95 1.27 1.14
C ILE A 35 22.06 0.18 0.55
N ARG A 36 21.60 0.37 -0.70
CA ARG A 36 20.72 -0.57 -1.42
C ARG A 36 21.31 -1.98 -1.54
N VAL A 37 22.63 -2.11 -1.58
CA VAL A 37 23.36 -3.40 -1.74
C VAL A 37 23.00 -4.40 -0.63
N ASN A 38 22.48 -3.94 0.50
CA ASN A 38 22.03 -4.80 1.60
C ASN A 38 20.62 -5.36 1.40
N PHE A 39 19.90 -4.97 0.34
CA PHE A 39 18.49 -5.29 0.14
C PHE A 39 18.20 -5.71 -1.31
N ASN A 40 17.57 -6.89 -1.46
CA ASN A 40 17.25 -7.46 -2.76
C ASN A 40 15.98 -6.86 -3.41
N MET A 41 15.17 -6.11 -2.65
CA MET A 41 13.94 -5.48 -3.15
C MET A 41 13.79 -4.04 -2.66
N ALA A 42 13.26 -3.17 -3.53
CA ALA A 42 13.03 -1.76 -3.23
C ALA A 42 12.08 -1.57 -2.04
N VAL A 43 11.00 -2.38 -1.94
CA VAL A 43 10.03 -2.29 -0.84
C VAL A 43 10.68 -2.52 0.53
N ILE A 44 11.64 -3.46 0.63
CA ILE A 44 12.36 -3.72 1.88
C ILE A 44 13.23 -2.52 2.23
N LEU A 45 13.89 -1.91 1.25
CA LEU A 45 14.69 -0.70 1.45
C LEU A 45 13.81 0.48 1.91
N GLU A 46 12.66 0.71 1.27
CA GLU A 46 11.70 1.75 1.68
C GLU A 46 11.23 1.53 3.12
N TRP A 47 10.86 0.30 3.45
CA TRP A 47 10.37 -0.03 4.79
C TRP A 47 11.43 0.23 5.87
N GLN A 48 12.69 -0.16 5.60
CA GLN A 48 13.81 0.11 6.51
C GLN A 48 14.15 1.60 6.60
N ALA A 49 14.08 2.33 5.50
CA ALA A 49 14.26 3.79 5.50
C ALA A 49 13.17 4.46 6.35
N PHE A 50 11.92 4.08 6.14
CA PHE A 50 10.77 4.56 6.90
C PHE A 50 10.92 4.33 8.40
N LEU A 51 11.14 3.09 8.84
CA LEU A 51 11.32 2.76 10.25
C LEU A 51 12.50 3.53 10.88
N ARG A 52 13.59 3.71 10.13
CA ARG A 52 14.74 4.48 10.58
C ARG A 52 14.42 5.97 10.73
N MET A 53 13.64 6.55 9.82
CA MET A 53 13.24 7.96 9.90
C MET A 53 12.36 8.24 11.11
N ILE A 54 11.39 7.36 11.39
CA ILE A 54 10.45 7.53 12.50
C ILE A 54 11.02 7.05 13.84
N GLY A 55 12.10 6.25 13.82
CA GLY A 55 12.76 5.74 15.03
C GLY A 55 11.97 4.65 15.77
N VAL A 56 10.92 4.11 15.17
CA VAL A 56 10.08 3.05 15.73
C VAL A 56 10.79 1.70 15.63
N LYS A 57 10.73 0.93 16.70
CA LYS A 57 11.16 -0.47 16.73
C LYS A 57 9.92 -1.34 16.81
N LEU A 58 9.77 -2.25 15.85
CA LEU A 58 8.69 -3.22 15.85
C LEU A 58 9.05 -4.37 16.78
N GLU A 59 8.09 -4.79 17.60
CA GLU A 59 8.18 -6.02 18.36
C GLU A 59 8.16 -7.22 17.41
N LEU A 60 9.00 -8.22 17.69
CA LEU A 60 8.98 -9.49 17.01
C LEU A 60 7.97 -10.40 17.73
N LEU A 61 6.93 -10.84 17.01
CA LEU A 61 6.00 -11.85 17.51
C LEU A 61 6.74 -13.17 17.71
N THR A 62 6.80 -13.63 18.96
CA THR A 62 7.42 -14.92 19.32
C THR A 62 6.40 -16.05 19.48
N ASP A 63 5.13 -15.71 19.67
CA ASP A 63 4.02 -16.66 19.72
C ASP A 63 3.56 -16.99 18.29
N ILE A 64 3.64 -18.28 17.92
CA ILE A 64 3.22 -18.76 16.61
C ILE A 64 1.73 -18.61 16.38
N ASP A 65 0.92 -18.74 17.43
CA ASP A 65 -0.53 -18.63 17.32
C ASP A 65 -0.94 -17.18 17.04
N MET A 66 -0.25 -16.19 17.66
CA MET A 66 -0.45 -14.77 17.35
C MET A 66 -0.05 -14.45 15.91
N PHE A 67 1.08 -15.00 15.46
CA PHE A 67 1.55 -14.81 14.09
C PHE A 67 0.53 -15.35 13.09
N LEU A 68 0.06 -16.59 13.27
CA LEU A 68 -0.93 -17.22 12.39
C LEU A 68 -2.27 -16.49 12.42
N PHE A 69 -2.68 -15.97 13.58
CA PHE A 69 -3.89 -15.16 13.72
C PHE A 69 -3.82 -13.89 12.87
N ILE A 70 -2.72 -13.12 12.97
CA ILE A 70 -2.51 -11.90 12.20
C ILE A 70 -2.38 -12.21 10.70
N GLU A 71 -1.63 -13.26 10.35
CA GLU A 71 -1.47 -13.69 8.95
C GLU A 71 -2.84 -14.06 8.33
N LYS A 72 -3.65 -14.85 9.06
CA LYS A 72 -5.01 -15.21 8.65
C LYS A 72 -5.94 -14.01 8.57
N GLY A 73 -5.68 -12.94 9.32
CA GLY A 73 -6.43 -11.68 9.26
C GLY A 73 -6.06 -10.77 8.08
N ASN A 74 -4.94 -11.02 7.41
CA ASN A 74 -4.48 -10.13 6.34
C ASN A 74 -5.38 -10.20 5.10
N ARG A 75 -5.79 -9.05 4.57
CA ARG A 75 -6.68 -8.93 3.41
C ARG A 75 -6.08 -7.96 2.39
N GLY A 76 -6.35 -8.22 1.12
CA GLY A 76 -6.01 -7.31 0.03
C GLY A 76 -7.01 -6.16 -0.09
N GLY A 77 -6.92 -5.41 -1.19
CA GLY A 77 -7.89 -4.38 -1.51
C GLY A 77 -9.30 -4.93 -1.73
N VAL A 78 -10.32 -4.20 -1.28
CA VAL A 78 -11.72 -4.56 -1.48
C VAL A 78 -12.12 -4.25 -2.92
N ALA A 79 -12.64 -5.26 -3.63
CA ALA A 79 -13.19 -5.11 -4.98
C ALA A 79 -14.62 -5.65 -5.01
N MET A 80 -15.60 -4.77 -5.24
CA MET A 80 -17.02 -5.11 -5.24
C MET A 80 -17.71 -4.58 -6.50
N ILE A 81 -18.55 -5.41 -7.11
CA ILE A 81 -19.45 -5.02 -8.20
C ILE A 81 -20.88 -5.18 -7.70
N SER A 82 -21.50 -4.09 -7.26
CA SER A 82 -22.88 -4.11 -6.74
C SER A 82 -23.93 -4.26 -7.86
N LEU A 83 -23.62 -3.79 -9.07
CA LEU A 83 -24.48 -3.86 -10.23
C LEU A 83 -23.67 -4.27 -11.47
N ARG A 84 -24.11 -5.30 -12.19
CA ARG A 84 -23.39 -5.83 -13.36
C ARG A 84 -23.28 -4.84 -14.53
N PHE A 85 -24.26 -3.94 -14.66
CA PHE A 85 -24.30 -2.94 -15.72
C PHE A 85 -25.04 -1.70 -15.25
N SER A 86 -24.45 -0.53 -15.45
CA SER A 86 -25.07 0.77 -15.23
C SER A 86 -24.75 1.68 -16.41
N SER A 87 -25.71 2.50 -16.82
CA SER A 87 -25.52 3.54 -17.83
C SER A 87 -26.09 4.85 -17.33
N ALA A 88 -25.34 5.93 -17.50
CA ALA A 88 -25.81 7.28 -17.28
C ALA A 88 -26.66 7.76 -18.46
N ASN A 89 -27.76 8.47 -18.19
CA ASN A 89 -28.50 9.26 -19.16
C ASN A 89 -28.05 10.72 -19.03
N ASN A 90 -26.91 11.03 -19.63
CA ASN A 90 -26.27 12.35 -19.52
C ASN A 90 -26.42 13.10 -20.86
N PRO A 91 -26.93 14.36 -20.86
CA PRO A 91 -27.05 15.18 -22.07
C PRO A 91 -25.76 15.35 -22.90
N CYS A 92 -24.59 15.14 -22.29
CA CYS A 92 -23.30 15.21 -22.96
C CYS A 92 -22.92 13.93 -23.73
N LEU A 93 -23.72 12.86 -23.65
CA LEU A 93 -23.46 11.57 -24.30
C LEU A 93 -24.29 11.41 -25.58
N ALA A 94 -23.74 10.69 -26.56
CA ALA A 94 -24.38 10.49 -27.87
C ALA A 94 -25.68 9.68 -27.81
N ASN A 95 -25.89 8.88 -26.76
CA ASN A 95 -27.05 8.03 -26.55
C ASN A 95 -28.07 8.64 -25.56
N TYR A 96 -28.02 9.96 -25.34
CA TYR A 96 -28.94 10.66 -24.46
C TYR A 96 -30.40 10.53 -24.93
N ASP A 97 -31.29 10.21 -24.00
CA ASP A 97 -32.73 10.17 -24.21
C ASP A 97 -33.40 11.31 -23.42
N PRO A 98 -33.98 12.32 -24.11
CA PRO A 98 -34.65 13.44 -23.45
C PRO A 98 -35.98 13.06 -22.76
N THR A 99 -36.49 11.85 -23.01
CA THR A 99 -37.72 11.36 -22.37
C THR A 99 -37.47 10.70 -21.01
N SER A 100 -36.21 10.35 -20.73
CA SER A 100 -35.79 9.72 -19.48
C SER A 100 -35.15 10.75 -18.54
N PRO A 101 -35.19 10.56 -17.21
CA PRO A 101 -34.51 11.43 -16.25
C PRO A 101 -33.00 11.48 -16.49
N ASN A 102 -32.38 12.63 -16.23
CA ASN A 102 -30.93 12.75 -16.30
C ASN A 102 -30.26 11.92 -15.19
N SER A 103 -29.17 11.22 -15.53
CA SER A 103 -28.33 10.51 -14.56
C SER A 103 -26.85 10.59 -14.94
N TYR A 104 -25.98 10.43 -13.93
CA TYR A 104 -24.54 10.58 -14.06
C TYR A 104 -23.84 9.45 -13.31
N ILE A 105 -22.71 8.97 -13.83
CA ILE A 105 -21.81 8.06 -13.13
C ILE A 105 -20.60 8.88 -12.70
N VAL A 106 -20.24 8.76 -11.43
CA VAL A 106 -19.09 9.46 -10.83
C VAL A 106 -17.98 8.47 -10.57
N TYR A 107 -16.74 8.88 -10.85
CA TYR A 107 -15.54 8.14 -10.50
C TYR A 107 -14.77 8.91 -9.43
N TRP A 108 -14.53 8.26 -8.29
CA TRP A 108 -13.72 8.78 -7.20
C TRP A 108 -12.50 7.90 -7.02
N ASP A 109 -11.33 8.54 -6.93
CA ASP A 109 -10.06 7.90 -6.65
C ASP A 109 -9.41 8.57 -5.44
N ALA A 110 -8.98 7.76 -4.48
CA ALA A 110 -8.32 8.25 -3.28
C ALA A 110 -6.80 8.36 -3.53
N ASN A 111 -6.31 9.58 -3.62
CA ASN A 111 -4.88 9.85 -3.76
C ASN A 111 -4.10 9.30 -2.56
N ASN A 112 -3.17 8.38 -2.81
CA ASN A 112 -2.29 7.79 -1.81
C ASN A 112 -3.04 7.12 -0.62
N LEU A 113 -4.06 6.29 -0.93
CA LEU A 113 -4.88 5.60 0.06
C LEU A 113 -4.06 4.87 1.14
N TYR A 114 -3.07 4.07 0.74
CA TYR A 114 -2.21 3.36 1.69
C TYR A 114 -1.34 4.31 2.51
N GLY A 115 -0.81 5.39 1.92
CA GLY A 115 -0.03 6.36 2.68
C GLY A 115 -0.87 7.11 3.72
N TRP A 116 -2.14 7.40 3.41
CA TRP A 116 -3.08 7.95 4.38
C TRP A 116 -3.37 6.96 5.52
N ALA A 117 -3.61 5.69 5.18
CA ALA A 117 -3.82 4.62 6.17
C ALA A 117 -2.58 4.39 7.04
N MET A 118 -1.38 4.41 6.45
CA MET A 118 -0.10 4.31 7.16
C MET A 118 0.23 5.52 8.04
N SER A 119 -0.48 6.63 7.86
CA SER A 119 -0.37 7.83 8.71
C SER A 119 -1.28 7.77 9.94
N GLN A 120 -2.15 6.75 10.04
CA GLN A 120 -2.97 6.51 11.22
C GLN A 120 -2.14 5.78 12.30
N GLN A 121 -2.70 5.63 13.49
CA GLN A 121 -2.08 4.80 14.54
C GLN A 121 -2.02 3.34 14.08
N LEU A 122 -0.82 2.75 14.16
CA LEU A 122 -0.57 1.35 13.78
C LEU A 122 0.02 0.59 14.98
N PRO A 123 -0.28 -0.72 15.11
CA PRO A 123 0.28 -1.53 16.18
C PRO A 123 1.79 -1.73 15.95
N THR A 124 2.58 -1.60 17.03
CA THR A 124 4.04 -1.67 16.95
C THR A 124 4.66 -2.59 18.00
N HIS A 125 4.08 -2.67 19.20
CA HIS A 125 4.59 -3.44 20.33
C HIS A 125 3.48 -3.71 21.38
N ASP A 126 3.83 -4.43 22.43
CA ASP A 126 3.02 -4.88 23.56
C ASP A 126 1.87 -5.80 23.15
N PHE A 127 2.14 -6.70 22.19
CA PHE A 127 1.15 -7.67 21.75
C PHE A 127 0.81 -8.68 22.84
N SER A 128 -0.48 -8.80 23.16
CA SER A 128 -0.97 -9.77 24.13
C SER A 128 -2.36 -10.28 23.76
N TRP A 129 -2.66 -11.51 24.17
CA TRP A 129 -4.01 -12.05 24.08
C TRP A 129 -4.89 -11.44 25.17
N THR A 130 -6.10 -11.02 24.80
CA THR A 130 -7.14 -10.64 25.75
C THR A 130 -8.29 -11.63 25.69
N GLN A 131 -8.87 -11.95 26.85
CA GLN A 131 -10.10 -12.74 26.97
C GLN A 131 -11.31 -11.85 27.29
N GLU A 132 -11.11 -10.53 27.37
CA GLU A 132 -12.18 -9.59 27.67
C GLU A 132 -13.07 -9.41 26.42
N ASP A 133 -14.38 -9.35 26.63
CA ASP A 133 -15.31 -8.96 25.58
C ASP A 133 -15.12 -7.47 25.31
N VAL A 134 -14.52 -7.17 24.17
CA VAL A 134 -14.22 -5.81 23.74
C VAL A 134 -15.41 -5.25 22.98
N ASP A 135 -16.05 -4.21 23.52
CA ASP A 135 -17.08 -3.44 22.82
C ASP A 135 -16.45 -2.50 21.78
N TYR A 136 -16.02 -3.10 20.66
CA TYR A 136 -15.25 -2.42 19.62
C TYR A 136 -15.99 -1.26 18.94
N MET A 137 -17.33 -1.20 19.06
CA MET A 137 -18.13 -0.11 18.50
C MET A 137 -18.02 1.20 19.29
N ASN A 138 -17.54 1.13 20.54
CA ASN A 138 -17.42 2.27 21.44
C ASN A 138 -15.96 2.68 21.73
N ILE A 139 -14.99 2.08 21.04
CA ILE A 139 -13.57 2.43 21.19
C ILE A 139 -13.26 3.67 20.34
N LEU A 140 -12.50 4.59 20.92
CA LEU A 140 -12.01 5.77 20.21
C LEU A 140 -10.92 5.36 19.21
N ASN A 141 -10.96 5.97 18.01
CA ASN A 141 -9.97 5.69 16.94
C ASN A 141 -8.53 6.09 17.32
N ASP A 142 -8.35 6.96 18.31
CA ASP A 142 -7.07 7.48 18.80
C ASP A 142 -6.68 6.90 20.17
N SER A 143 -7.32 5.80 20.59
CA SER A 143 -6.99 5.06 21.81
C SER A 143 -5.54 4.61 21.85
N ASP A 144 -4.89 4.75 23.00
CA ASP A 144 -3.52 4.29 23.23
C ASP A 144 -3.37 2.76 23.06
N VAL A 145 -4.47 2.01 23.25
CA VAL A 145 -4.52 0.55 23.08
C VAL A 145 -5.35 0.21 21.85
N GLY A 146 -4.71 -0.46 20.89
CA GLY A 146 -5.33 -1.01 19.68
C GLY A 146 -5.79 -2.46 19.88
N HIS A 147 -6.81 -2.86 19.12
CA HIS A 147 -7.38 -4.21 19.16
C HIS A 147 -7.38 -4.82 17.75
N ILE A 148 -6.93 -6.09 17.65
CA ILE A 148 -7.00 -6.87 16.41
C ILE A 148 -8.07 -7.93 16.59
N LEU A 149 -9.11 -7.88 15.78
CA LEU A 149 -10.30 -8.73 15.92
C LEU A 149 -10.37 -9.75 14.79
N GLU A 150 -10.76 -10.99 15.12
CA GLU A 150 -11.22 -11.96 14.13
C GLU A 150 -12.73 -11.79 13.96
N VAL A 151 -13.13 -11.32 12.77
CA VAL A 151 -14.52 -11.09 12.40
C VAL A 151 -14.84 -11.83 11.09
N ASP A 152 -16.10 -12.24 10.95
CA ASP A 152 -16.62 -12.76 9.68
C ASP A 152 -17.15 -11.59 8.83
N LEU A 153 -16.99 -11.67 7.50
CA LEU A 153 -17.35 -10.61 6.54
C LEU A 153 -18.65 -10.92 5.78
#